data_AF-A0A4R5B5H0-F1
#
_entry.id   AF-A0A4R5B5H0-F1
#
_cell.length_a   1.000
_cell.length_b   1.000
_cell.length_c   1.000
_cell.angle_alpha   90.00
_cell.angle_beta   90.00
_cell.angle_gamma   90.00
#
_symmetry.space_group_name_H-M   'P 1'
#
loop_
_entity.id
_entity.type
_entity.pdbx_description
1 polymer ?
#
loop_
_entity_poly.entity_id
_entity_poly.type
_entity_poly.pdbx_seq_one_letter_code
_entity_poly.pdbx_strand_id
1 'polypeptide(L)'
;MADPGQDIPGGFEVDLGALSAAISSVTAEQTNISGSLDEIRLKMNGLPESWNSPAYSSFDEVRAWFGTASTSVLDLLGDLIVRMQTSYDNYAEAEGTNVGNLTT
;
A
#
# COMPACT_ATOMS: atom_id res chain seq x y z
N MET A 1 33.77 -21.33 27.52
CA MET A 1 33.75 -19.88 27.25
C MET A 1 33.65 -19.73 25.74
N ALA A 2 32.49 -19.32 25.25
CA ALA A 2 32.29 -19.04 23.83
C ALA A 2 32.72 -17.60 23.52
N ASP A 3 33.23 -17.40 22.32
CA ASP A 3 33.81 -16.19 21.74
C ASP A 3 32.74 -15.07 21.59
N PRO A 4 32.99 -13.83 22.07
CA PRO A 4 32.02 -12.72 22.01
C PRO A 4 31.80 -12.11 20.61
N GLY A 5 32.32 -12.74 19.55
CA GLY A 5 32.28 -12.22 18.18
C GLY A 5 31.41 -12.99 17.16
N GLN A 6 30.66 -14.02 17.55
CA GLN A 6 29.74 -14.68 16.60
C GLN A 6 28.42 -13.89 16.48
N ASP A 7 28.33 -12.97 15.51
CA ASP A 7 27.99 -13.47 14.19
C ASP A 7 26.80 -14.42 14.08
N ILE A 8 25.65 -14.23 14.76
CA ILE A 8 24.60 -15.28 14.78
C ILE A 8 24.12 -15.49 13.33
N PRO A 9 24.47 -16.62 12.66
CA PRO A 9 24.13 -16.79 11.27
C PRO A 9 22.62 -17.07 11.19
N GLY A 10 21.87 -16.08 10.71
CA GLY A 10 20.41 -16.18 10.53
C GLY A 10 19.59 -15.09 11.22
N GLY A 11 20.23 -14.09 11.83
CA GLY A 11 19.52 -12.89 12.30
C GLY A 11 18.96 -12.12 11.11
N PHE A 12 17.71 -12.36 10.76
CA PHE A 12 16.93 -11.41 9.98
C PHE A 12 16.68 -10.19 10.88
N GLU A 13 17.68 -9.34 11.06
CA GLU A 13 17.46 -7.97 11.50
C GLU A 13 16.79 -7.25 10.33
N VAL A 14 15.52 -7.57 10.11
CA VAL A 14 14.66 -6.71 9.32
C VAL A 14 14.65 -5.40 10.07
N ASP A 15 15.13 -4.34 9.42
CA ASP A 15 14.99 -2.99 9.95
C ASP A 15 13.49 -2.66 10.01
N LEU A 16 12.86 -3.02 11.13
CA LEU A 16 11.45 -2.76 11.42
C LEU A 16 11.15 -1.26 11.32
N GLY A 17 12.14 -0.42 11.61
CA GLY A 17 12.07 1.02 11.40
C GLY A 17 11.91 1.38 9.92
N ALA A 18 12.75 0.84 9.05
CA ALA A 18 12.65 1.04 7.60
C ALA A 18 11.34 0.48 7.02
N LEU A 19 10.88 -0.68 7.48
CA LEU A 19 9.59 -1.25 7.05
C LEU A 19 8.41 -0.38 7.50
N SER A 20 8.41 0.10 8.74
CA SER A 20 7.38 1.02 9.25
C SER A 20 7.35 2.36 8.49
N ALA A 21 8.52 2.92 8.18
CA ALA A 21 8.64 4.11 7.36
C ALA A 21 8.09 3.89 5.93
N ALA A 22 8.39 2.73 5.33
CA ALA A 22 7.87 2.36 4.03
C ALA A 22 6.32 2.20 4.06
N ILE A 23 5.75 1.55 5.08
CA ILE A 23 4.29 1.43 5.26
C ILE A 23 3.66 2.84 5.28
N SER A 24 4.25 3.74 6.07
CA SER A 24 3.76 5.11 6.22
C SER A 24 3.80 5.88 4.90
N SER A 25 4.91 5.76 4.15
CA SER A 25 5.08 6.42 2.86
C SER A 25 4.09 5.91 1.81
N VAL A 26 3.89 4.58 1.72
CA VAL A 26 2.94 3.98 0.76
C VAL A 26 1.50 4.35 1.10
N THR A 27 1.15 4.38 2.39
CA THR A 27 -0.18 4.80 2.85
C THR A 27 -0.48 6.26 2.50
N ALA A 28 0.50 7.15 2.69
CA ALA A 28 0.37 8.55 2.30
C ALA A 28 0.16 8.69 0.77
N GLU A 29 0.92 7.94 -0.02
CA GLU A 29 0.80 8.00 -1.47
C GLU A 29 -0.52 7.41 -1.99
N GLN A 30 -1.01 6.31 -1.39
CA GLN A 30 -2.34 5.79 -1.69
C GLN A 30 -3.43 6.85 -1.44
N THR A 31 -3.31 7.63 -0.36
CA THR A 31 -4.24 8.72 -0.04
C THR A 31 -4.22 9.82 -1.10
N ASN A 32 -3.02 10.23 -1.54
CA ASN A 32 -2.86 11.22 -2.61
C ASN A 32 -3.44 10.75 -3.95
N ILE A 33 -3.18 9.48 -4.31
CA ILE A 33 -3.71 8.85 -5.50
C ILE A 33 -5.23 8.80 -5.44
N SER A 34 -5.81 8.36 -4.31
CA SER A 34 -7.27 8.32 -4.11
C SER A 34 -7.90 9.70 -4.34
N GLY A 35 -7.33 10.76 -3.75
CA GLY A 35 -7.82 12.12 -3.95
C GLY A 35 -7.77 12.57 -5.41
N SER A 36 -6.67 12.25 -6.11
CA SER A 36 -6.51 12.59 -7.53
C SER A 36 -7.53 11.86 -8.42
N LEU A 37 -7.79 10.57 -8.13
CA LEU A 37 -8.77 9.78 -8.87
C LEU A 37 -10.20 10.29 -8.62
N ASP A 38 -10.53 10.68 -7.40
CA ASP A 38 -11.82 11.28 -7.06
C ASP A 38 -12.04 12.61 -7.77
N GLU A 39 -11.01 13.47 -7.85
CA GLU A 39 -11.09 14.72 -8.61
C GLU A 39 -11.36 14.48 -10.10
N ILE A 40 -10.68 13.51 -10.71
CA ILE A 40 -10.92 13.16 -12.11
C ILE A 40 -12.34 12.63 -12.30
N ARG A 41 -12.80 11.76 -11.39
CA ARG A 41 -14.15 11.21 -11.42
C ARG A 41 -15.22 12.30 -11.32
N LEU A 42 -15.03 13.28 -10.43
CA LEU A 42 -15.92 14.43 -10.30
C LEU A 42 -16.00 15.24 -11.61
N LYS A 43 -14.84 15.52 -12.22
CA LYS A 43 -14.77 16.23 -13.52
C LYS A 43 -15.45 15.42 -14.63
N MET A 44 -15.22 14.11 -14.70
CA MET A 44 -15.85 13.23 -15.68
C MET A 44 -17.38 13.18 -15.52
N ASN A 45 -17.88 13.25 -14.28
CA ASN A 45 -19.32 13.26 -14.02
C ASN A 45 -20.02 14.58 -14.34
N GLY A 46 -19.28 15.70 -14.41
CA GLY A 46 -19.83 17.02 -14.78
C GLY A 46 -19.88 17.28 -16.29
N LEU A 47 -19.14 16.54 -17.10
CA LEU A 47 -19.13 16.68 -18.56
C LEU A 47 -20.48 16.39 -19.28
N PRO A 48 -21.31 15.43 -18.86
CA PRO A 48 -22.60 15.13 -19.49
C PRO A 48 -23.58 16.30 -19.55
N GLU A 49 -23.50 17.24 -18.61
CA GLU A 49 -24.42 18.38 -18.55
C GLU A 49 -24.27 19.34 -19.74
N SER A 50 -23.13 19.31 -20.42
CA SER A 50 -22.80 20.23 -21.52
C SER A 50 -22.52 19.54 -22.85
N TRP A 51 -22.39 18.20 -22.89
CA TRP A 51 -21.97 17.45 -24.07
C TRP A 51 -23.01 16.43 -24.55
N ASN A 52 -24.00 16.89 -25.32
CA ASN A 52 -25.00 16.04 -25.97
C ASN A 52 -24.65 15.82 -27.46
N SER A 53 -23.74 14.88 -27.74
CA SER A 53 -23.41 14.47 -29.12
C SER A 53 -23.12 12.96 -29.21
N PRO A 54 -23.12 12.34 -30.40
CA PRO A 54 -22.76 10.93 -30.55
C PRO A 54 -21.36 10.55 -30.00
N ALA A 55 -20.42 11.50 -29.92
CA ALA A 55 -19.11 11.29 -29.29
C ALA A 55 -19.19 11.11 -27.75
N TYR A 56 -20.34 11.41 -27.14
CA TYR A 56 -20.60 11.19 -25.73
C TYR A 56 -20.64 9.70 -25.37
N SER A 57 -21.10 8.82 -26.27
CA SER A 57 -21.14 7.38 -25.97
C SER A 57 -19.75 6.79 -25.75
N SER A 58 -18.75 7.20 -26.55
CA SER A 58 -17.36 6.82 -26.32
C SER A 58 -16.79 7.41 -25.03
N PHE A 59 -17.28 8.58 -24.60
CA PHE A 59 -16.88 9.17 -23.33
C PHE A 59 -17.44 8.37 -22.13
N ASP A 60 -18.68 7.88 -22.23
CA ASP A 60 -19.29 7.07 -21.18
C ASP A 60 -18.55 5.74 -20.97
N GLU A 61 -18.12 5.09 -22.04
CA GLU A 61 -17.26 3.90 -22.00
C GLU A 61 -15.92 4.19 -21.30
N VAL A 62 -15.27 5.31 -21.63
CA VAL A 62 -14.02 5.74 -20.99
C VAL A 62 -14.23 6.05 -19.51
N ARG A 63 -15.34 6.69 -19.14
CA ARG A 63 -15.69 6.99 -17.75
C ARG A 63 -15.87 5.71 -16.94
N ALA A 64 -16.57 4.72 -17.49
CA ALA A 64 -16.76 3.42 -16.85
C ALA A 64 -15.42 2.68 -16.67
N TRP A 65 -14.62 2.62 -17.73
CA TRP A 65 -13.28 2.03 -17.69
C TRP A 65 -12.38 2.70 -16.65
N PHE A 66 -12.37 4.03 -16.61
CA PHE A 66 -11.60 4.80 -15.64
C PHE A 66 -12.02 4.47 -14.21
N GLY A 67 -13.33 4.37 -13.95
CA GLY A 67 -13.86 3.97 -12.65
C GLY A 67 -13.34 2.61 -12.20
N THR A 68 -13.41 1.60 -13.08
CA THR A 68 -12.90 0.25 -12.78
C THR A 68 -11.39 0.26 -12.54
N ALA A 69 -10.61 0.90 -13.43
CA ALA A 69 -9.16 0.96 -13.30
C ALA A 69 -8.72 1.67 -12.01
N SER A 70 -9.41 2.76 -11.65
CA SER A 70 -9.17 3.52 -10.41
C SER A 70 -9.37 2.64 -9.18
N THR A 71 -10.49 1.91 -9.11
CA THR A 71 -10.75 0.98 -8.02
C THR A 71 -9.68 -0.12 -7.94
N SER A 72 -9.32 -0.75 -9.06
CA SER A 72 -8.30 -1.81 -9.07
C SER A 72 -6.94 -1.32 -8.59
N VAL A 73 -6.54 -0.09 -8.88
CA VAL A 73 -5.29 0.49 -8.39
C VAL A 73 -5.34 0.70 -6.87
N LEU A 74 -6.43 1.25 -6.35
CA LEU A 74 -6.59 1.48 -4.91
C LEU A 74 -6.64 0.18 -4.11
N ASP A 75 -7.31 -0.84 -4.65
CA ASP A 75 -7.37 -2.18 -4.06
C ASP A 75 -5.98 -2.81 -3.98
N LEU A 76 -5.20 -2.75 -5.07
CA LEU A 76 -3.84 -3.28 -5.10
C LEU A 76 -2.91 -2.58 -4.09
N LEU A 77 -3.03 -1.26 -3.96
CA LEU A 77 -2.27 -0.49 -2.98
C LEU A 77 -2.67 -0.86 -1.54
N GLY A 78 -3.97 -1.05 -1.29
CA GLY A 78 -4.48 -1.50 0.01
C GLY A 78 -3.96 -2.88 0.39
N ASP A 79 -4.02 -3.83 -0.54
CA ASP A 79 -3.49 -5.18 -0.36
C ASP A 79 -1.99 -5.19 -0.03
N LEU A 80 -1.22 -4.32 -0.69
CA LEU A 80 0.21 -4.21 -0.44
C LEU A 80 0.50 -3.66 0.96
N ILE A 81 -0.23 -2.64 1.41
CA ILE A 81 -0.12 -2.10 2.77
C ILE A 81 -0.43 -3.18 3.81
N VAL A 82 -1.50 -3.95 3.63
CA VAL A 82 -1.87 -5.05 4.54
C VAL A 82 -0.75 -6.10 4.62
N ARG A 83 -0.17 -6.49 3.48
CA ARG A 83 0.94 -7.45 3.45
C ARG A 83 2.19 -6.93 4.14
N MET A 84 2.49 -5.64 3.99
CA MET A 84 3.62 -5.01 4.68
C MET A 84 3.38 -4.97 6.20
N GLN A 85 2.17 -4.64 6.65
CA GLN A 85 1.79 -4.68 8.07
C GLN A 85 1.88 -6.08 8.65
N THR A 86 1.32 -7.08 7.97
CA THR A 86 1.44 -8.49 8.40
C THR A 86 2.90 -8.92 8.49
N SER A 87 3.74 -8.51 7.54
CA SER A 87 5.17 -8.81 7.59
C SER A 87 5.84 -8.15 8.80
N TYR A 88 5.53 -6.88 9.05
CA TYR A 88 6.02 -6.15 10.23
C TYR A 88 5.64 -6.85 11.54
N ASP A 89 4.37 -7.21 11.70
CA ASP A 89 3.87 -7.86 12.91
C ASP A 89 4.55 -9.21 13.13
N ASN A 90 4.71 -10.02 12.08
CA ASN A 90 5.40 -11.31 12.14
C ASN A 90 6.87 -11.16 12.58
N TYR A 91 7.58 -10.15 12.06
CA TYR A 91 8.97 -9.91 12.43
C TYR A 91 9.11 -9.40 13.86
N ALA A 92 8.24 -8.47 14.28
CA ALA A 92 8.22 -7.97 15.65
C ALA A 92 7.92 -9.07 16.69
N GLU A 93 6.99 -9.98 16.38
CA GLU A 93 6.67 -11.14 17.24
C GLU A 93 7.86 -12.12 17.33
N ALA A 94 8.50 -12.42 16.19
CA ALA A 94 9.67 -13.29 16.15
C ALA A 94 10.85 -12.72 16.98
N GLU A 95 11.10 -11.42 16.87
CA GLU A 95 12.14 -10.75 17.65
C GLU A 95 11.83 -10.77 19.16
N GLY A 96 10.58 -10.47 19.56
CA GLY A 96 10.15 -10.54 20.95
C GLY A 96 10.30 -11.95 21.55
N THR A 97 9.98 -12.99 20.77
CA THR A 97 10.15 -14.39 21.18
C THR A 97 11.62 -14.78 21.32
N ASN A 98 12.47 -14.34 20.39
CA ASN A 98 13.90 -14.62 20.44
C ASN A 98 14.57 -13.94 21.64
N VAL A 99 14.23 -12.68 21.94
CA VAL A 99 14.72 -11.97 23.13
C VAL A 99 14.23 -12.64 24.42
N GLY A 100 12.98 -13.10 24.46
CA GLY A 100 12.45 -13.86 25.59
C GLY A 100 13.20 -15.16 25.86
N ASN A 101 13.56 -15.90 24.81
CA ASN A 101 14.31 -17.15 24.91
C ASN A 101 15.80 -16.96 25.25
N LEU A 102 16.38 -15.79 24.94
CA LEU A 102 17.79 -15.48 25.27
C LEU A 102 17.97 -14.97 26.71
N THR A 103 16.89 -14.63 27.41
CA THR A 103 16.94 -14.06 28.77
C THR A 103 16.51 -15.03 29.88
N THR A 104 16.14 -16.26 29.52
CA THR A 104 15.89 -17.41 30.43
C THR A 104 16.99 -18.44 30.34
#